data_AF-A0A150GIU8-F1
#
_entry.id   AF-A0A150GIU8-F1
#
_cell.length_a   1.000
_cell.length_b   1.000
_cell.length_c   1.000
_cell.angle_alpha   90.00
_cell.angle_beta   90.00
_cell.angle_gamma   90.00
#
_symmetry.space_group_name_H-M   'P 1'
#
loop_
_entity.id
_entity.type
_entity.pdbx_description
1 polymer ?
#
loop_
_entity_poly.entity_id
_entity_poly.type
_entity_poly.pdbx_seq_one_letter_code
_entity_poly.pdbx_strand_id
1 'polypeptide(L)'
;MSVRKVQSVRPLEPCRWSKRDDILANWDALRANPEQWYDNRARKTNPRQPDFVRKDDRSVAIWIDGRDAPENVADLLAEFDAARQEAPRTNRGGDRKADEQVLWENLRNHPEEWYDNRARKTNPRAPDFTRRDDRSAALWCDSYNAPEWLGELIEELDIRRANFAAQRQQQQQSEGVSSGAGDARRAEEWAKWESLRNNPNDWFDNRNTKANERQPDFRRKDDRMVALWLTSRNLPPYINDLLAELDARGGDRRYSGAQGEQGYPQQSEQQYQEQPYPQQREERQRQPRASNEERAARELPLWESLRDNPEQWFDNRRTKINPRAPDFKRKDDRNVALWATSYAAPDWAPQVLEMLDERQAQRAAATGQQY
;
A
#
# COMPACT_ATOMS: atom_id res chain seq x y z
N MET A 1 -39.76 45.84 -57.44
CA MET A 1 -38.35 45.79 -56.97
C MET A 1 -38.30 44.78 -55.84
N SER A 2 -37.58 43.68 -56.02
CA SER A 2 -37.61 42.51 -55.14
C SER A 2 -36.55 42.63 -54.04
N VAL A 3 -36.97 42.67 -52.78
CA VAL A 3 -36.09 42.80 -51.62
C VAL A 3 -35.53 41.41 -51.27
N ARG A 4 -34.23 41.20 -51.51
CA ARG A 4 -33.55 39.94 -51.18
C ARG A 4 -33.37 39.83 -49.65
N LYS A 5 -33.89 38.75 -49.07
CA LYS A 5 -33.56 38.31 -47.71
C LYS A 5 -32.07 37.96 -47.63
N VAL A 6 -31.36 38.64 -46.74
CA VAL A 6 -29.99 38.30 -46.33
C VAL A 6 -30.05 37.00 -45.53
N GLN A 7 -29.41 35.94 -46.03
CA GLN A 7 -29.23 34.70 -45.29
C GLN A 7 -28.20 34.93 -44.17
N SER A 8 -28.62 34.68 -42.94
CA SER A 8 -27.74 34.65 -41.77
C SER A 8 -26.77 33.48 -41.87
N VAL A 9 -25.46 33.76 -41.92
CA VAL A 9 -24.41 32.75 -41.77
C VAL A 9 -24.48 32.21 -40.34
N ARG A 10 -24.75 30.91 -40.18
CA ARG A 10 -24.66 30.26 -38.86
C ARG A 10 -23.19 30.18 -38.44
N PRO A 11 -22.84 30.47 -37.17
CA PRO A 11 -21.52 30.18 -36.64
C PRO A 11 -21.26 28.67 -36.71
N LEU A 12 -20.08 28.27 -37.17
CA LEU A 12 -19.61 26.89 -37.10
C LEU A 12 -19.60 26.46 -35.63
N GLU A 13 -20.41 25.47 -35.27
CA GLU A 13 -20.36 24.88 -33.93
C GLU A 13 -19.00 24.22 -33.70
N PRO A 14 -18.45 24.29 -32.47
CA PRO A 14 -17.22 23.57 -32.12
C PRO A 14 -17.43 22.06 -32.33
N CYS A 15 -16.50 21.43 -33.05
CA CYS A 15 -16.51 20.02 -33.40
C CYS A 15 -16.90 19.14 -32.20
N ARG A 16 -18.08 18.52 -32.30
CA ARG A 16 -18.54 17.51 -31.36
C ARG A 16 -17.80 16.22 -31.67
N TRP A 17 -16.67 15.97 -31.03
CA TRP A 17 -15.97 14.69 -31.13
C TRP A 17 -16.95 13.55 -30.83
N SER A 18 -17.12 12.66 -31.79
CA SER A 18 -17.96 11.48 -31.63
C SER A 18 -17.15 10.37 -30.96
N LYS A 19 -17.83 9.41 -30.31
CA LYS A 19 -17.18 8.19 -29.78
C LYS A 19 -16.37 7.45 -30.85
N ARG A 20 -16.74 7.58 -32.12
CA ARG A 20 -16.01 7.03 -33.25
C ARG A 20 -14.69 7.78 -33.48
N ASP A 21 -14.68 9.10 -33.35
CA ASP A 21 -13.46 9.91 -33.47
C ASP A 21 -12.49 9.60 -32.32
N ASP A 22 -12.99 9.37 -31.12
CA ASP A 22 -12.17 8.91 -29.98
C ASP A 22 -11.55 7.53 -30.26
N ILE A 23 -12.31 6.60 -30.83
CA ILE A 23 -11.81 5.26 -31.20
C ILE A 23 -10.73 5.37 -32.28
N LEU A 24 -10.95 6.17 -33.32
CA LEU A 24 -9.96 6.39 -34.39
C LEU A 24 -8.70 7.08 -33.87
N ALA A 25 -8.85 8.09 -33.00
CA ALA A 25 -7.72 8.75 -32.35
C ALA A 25 -6.88 7.78 -31.49
N ASN A 26 -7.53 6.82 -30.83
CA ASN A 26 -6.82 5.77 -30.08
C ASN A 26 -6.07 4.80 -31.00
N TRP A 27 -6.65 4.45 -32.16
CA TRP A 27 -5.96 3.67 -33.20
C TRP A 27 -4.74 4.41 -33.78
N ASP A 28 -4.87 5.72 -34.01
CA ASP A 28 -3.76 6.54 -34.48
C ASP A 28 -2.67 6.70 -33.41
N ALA A 29 -3.05 6.84 -32.13
CA ALA A 29 -2.11 6.85 -31.01
C ALA A 29 -1.38 5.51 -30.84
N LEU A 30 -2.05 4.38 -31.06
CA LEU A 30 -1.44 3.04 -31.10
C LEU A 30 -0.43 2.92 -32.25
N ARG A 31 -0.78 3.40 -33.45
CA ARG A 31 0.11 3.42 -34.62
C ARG A 31 1.35 4.28 -34.38
N ALA A 32 1.18 5.45 -33.78
CA ALA A 32 2.26 6.40 -33.55
C ALA A 32 3.25 5.94 -32.47
N ASN A 33 2.77 5.28 -31.40
CA ASN A 33 3.58 4.89 -30.24
C ASN A 33 3.18 3.50 -29.70
N PRO A 34 3.42 2.41 -30.44
CA PRO A 34 2.96 1.06 -30.08
C PRO A 34 3.53 0.56 -28.74
N GLU A 35 4.71 1.03 -28.33
CA GLU A 35 5.36 0.70 -27.07
C GLU A 35 4.63 1.24 -25.84
N GLN A 36 3.72 2.22 -25.99
CA GLN A 36 2.89 2.74 -24.90
C GLN A 36 1.65 1.88 -24.63
N TRP A 37 1.48 0.78 -25.38
CA TRP A 37 0.34 -0.11 -25.28
C TRP A 37 0.77 -1.52 -24.88
N TYR A 38 -0.06 -2.17 -24.06
CA TYR A 38 0.00 -3.61 -23.84
C TYR A 38 -0.73 -4.30 -24.99
N ASP A 39 -0.01 -5.08 -25.79
CA ASP A 39 -0.59 -5.98 -26.79
C ASP A 39 -0.97 -7.32 -26.13
N ASN A 40 -2.27 -7.52 -25.96
CA ASN A 40 -2.87 -8.67 -25.29
C ASN A 40 -3.43 -9.70 -26.28
N ARG A 41 -3.30 -9.50 -27.60
CA ARG A 41 -3.89 -10.37 -28.64
C ARG A 41 -3.57 -11.85 -28.44
N ALA A 42 -2.34 -12.17 -28.05
CA ALA A 42 -1.88 -13.54 -27.82
C ALA A 42 -2.26 -14.14 -26.45
N ARG A 43 -2.66 -13.31 -25.49
CA ARG A 43 -2.95 -13.70 -24.09
C ARG A 43 -4.44 -13.64 -23.76
N LYS A 44 -5.24 -13.16 -24.69
CA LYS A 44 -6.69 -13.01 -24.58
C LYS A 44 -7.34 -14.39 -24.50
N THR A 45 -7.97 -14.68 -23.36
CA THR A 45 -8.71 -15.93 -23.13
C THR A 45 -10.20 -15.79 -23.40
N ASN A 46 -10.68 -14.55 -23.61
CA ASN A 46 -12.08 -14.23 -23.89
C ASN A 46 -12.18 -13.09 -24.92
N PRO A 47 -13.02 -13.22 -25.98
CA PRO A 47 -13.27 -12.17 -26.97
C PRO A 47 -13.62 -10.78 -26.41
N ARG A 48 -14.23 -10.71 -25.21
CA ARG A 48 -14.60 -9.43 -24.57
C ARG A 48 -13.42 -8.66 -23.96
N GLN A 49 -12.25 -9.29 -23.77
CA GLN A 49 -11.07 -8.58 -23.28
C GLN A 49 -10.49 -7.68 -24.38
N PRO A 50 -9.94 -6.51 -24.03
CA PRO A 50 -9.33 -5.63 -25.01
C PRO A 50 -8.03 -6.21 -25.58
N ASP A 51 -7.82 -5.98 -26.86
CA ASP A 51 -6.64 -6.44 -27.60
C ASP A 51 -5.44 -5.54 -27.33
N PHE A 52 -5.67 -4.23 -27.16
CA PHE A 52 -4.67 -3.27 -26.71
C PHE A 52 -5.16 -2.45 -25.52
N VAL A 53 -4.27 -2.20 -24.57
CA VAL A 53 -4.55 -1.36 -23.39
C VAL A 53 -3.41 -0.39 -23.16
N ARG A 54 -3.70 0.90 -22.97
CA ARG A 54 -2.66 1.91 -22.72
C ARG A 54 -1.96 1.68 -21.38
N LYS A 55 -0.64 1.85 -21.33
CA LYS A 55 0.18 1.48 -20.15
C LYS A 55 0.07 2.45 -18.98
N ASP A 56 -0.15 3.72 -19.27
CA ASP A 56 -0.14 4.84 -18.32
C ASP A 56 -1.28 4.77 -17.30
N ASP A 57 -2.51 4.69 -17.78
CA ASP A 57 -3.73 4.77 -16.96
C ASP A 57 -4.61 3.52 -17.07
N ARG A 58 -4.30 2.64 -18.03
CA ARG A 58 -5.07 1.43 -18.36
C ARG A 58 -6.56 1.72 -18.61
N SER A 59 -6.90 2.98 -18.89
CA SER A 59 -8.27 3.47 -19.05
C SER A 59 -8.72 3.42 -20.50
N VAL A 60 -7.76 3.53 -21.43
CA VAL A 60 -8.00 3.45 -22.86
C VAL A 60 -7.71 2.04 -23.37
N ALA A 61 -8.70 1.47 -24.07
CA ALA A 61 -8.70 0.10 -24.53
C ALA A 61 -9.21 0.01 -25.98
N ILE A 62 -8.59 -0.86 -26.77
CA ILE A 62 -8.89 -1.04 -28.20
C ILE A 62 -9.20 -2.52 -28.46
N TRP A 63 -10.24 -2.76 -29.26
CA TRP A 63 -10.65 -4.08 -29.72
C TRP A 63 -10.47 -4.17 -31.24
N ILE A 64 -9.78 -5.20 -31.71
CA ILE A 64 -9.54 -5.42 -33.16
C ILE A 64 -10.83 -5.79 -33.89
N ASP A 65 -11.77 -6.40 -33.17
CA ASP A 65 -13.10 -6.78 -33.64
C ASP A 65 -14.18 -5.73 -33.30
N GLY A 66 -13.77 -4.54 -32.88
CA GLY A 66 -14.66 -3.43 -32.58
C GLY A 66 -15.38 -2.93 -33.82
N ARG A 67 -16.64 -2.49 -33.66
CA ARG A 67 -17.50 -1.93 -34.73
C ARG A 67 -16.83 -0.79 -35.52
N ASP A 68 -15.97 -0.01 -34.86
CA ASP A 68 -15.30 1.17 -35.43
C ASP A 68 -13.80 0.93 -35.65
N ALA A 69 -13.37 -0.32 -35.80
CA ALA A 69 -12.01 -0.64 -36.23
C ALA A 69 -11.76 -0.07 -37.65
N PRO A 70 -10.58 0.52 -37.91
CA PRO A 70 -10.26 1.08 -39.21
C PRO A 70 -10.14 -0.03 -40.27
N GLU A 71 -10.47 0.26 -41.52
CA GLU A 71 -10.49 -0.75 -42.60
C GLU A 71 -9.12 -1.42 -42.84
N ASN A 72 -8.03 -0.70 -42.54
CA ASN A 72 -6.65 -1.18 -42.67
C ASN A 72 -6.09 -1.84 -41.40
N VAL A 73 -6.95 -2.28 -40.47
CA VAL A 73 -6.47 -2.88 -39.21
C VAL A 73 -5.62 -4.13 -39.47
N ALA A 74 -5.97 -4.95 -40.46
CA ALA A 74 -5.23 -6.18 -40.75
C ALA A 74 -3.79 -5.89 -41.21
N ASP A 75 -3.60 -4.90 -42.07
CA ASP A 75 -2.28 -4.49 -42.57
C ASP A 75 -1.45 -3.86 -41.45
N LEU A 76 -2.07 -3.02 -40.61
CA LEU A 76 -1.43 -2.43 -39.43
C LEU A 76 -0.96 -3.50 -38.44
N LEU A 77 -1.79 -4.52 -38.19
CA LEU A 77 -1.43 -5.62 -37.31
C LEU A 77 -0.31 -6.48 -37.90
N ALA A 78 -0.31 -6.70 -39.22
CA ALA A 78 0.76 -7.40 -39.91
C ALA A 78 2.10 -6.64 -39.82
N GLU A 79 2.08 -5.31 -39.97
CA GLU A 79 3.25 -4.44 -39.78
C GLU A 79 3.79 -4.54 -38.35
N PHE A 80 2.92 -4.50 -37.34
CA PHE A 80 3.33 -4.70 -35.94
C PHE A 80 3.89 -6.10 -35.67
N ASP A 81 3.31 -7.14 -36.25
CA ASP A 81 3.77 -8.50 -36.05
C ASP A 81 5.10 -8.78 -36.80
N ALA A 82 5.35 -8.10 -37.92
CA ALA A 82 6.64 -8.08 -38.59
C ALA A 82 7.70 -7.32 -37.78
N ALA A 83 7.37 -6.11 -37.29
CA ALA A 83 8.27 -5.32 -36.43
C ALA A 83 8.66 -6.07 -35.15
N ARG A 84 7.76 -6.90 -34.59
CA ARG A 84 8.06 -7.79 -33.45
C ARG A 84 8.97 -8.96 -33.79
N GLN A 85 9.00 -9.40 -35.04
CA GLN A 85 9.87 -10.48 -35.50
C GLN A 85 11.29 -9.96 -35.81
N GLU A 86 11.40 -8.70 -36.22
CA GLU A 86 12.67 -8.02 -36.50
C GLU A 86 13.31 -7.37 -35.26
N ALA A 87 12.52 -7.05 -34.23
CA ALA A 87 13.06 -6.61 -32.94
C ALA A 87 13.93 -7.72 -32.31
N PRO A 88 15.11 -7.39 -31.72
CA PRO A 88 15.96 -8.37 -31.05
C PRO A 88 15.12 -9.08 -29.98
N ARG A 89 15.00 -10.40 -30.16
CA ARG A 89 14.11 -11.29 -29.43
C ARG A 89 14.34 -11.19 -27.93
N THR A 90 13.60 -10.31 -27.26
CA THR A 90 13.38 -10.39 -25.83
C THR A 90 11.93 -10.78 -25.64
N ASN A 91 11.72 -11.96 -25.04
CA ASN A 91 10.43 -12.49 -24.59
C ASN A 91 9.43 -12.98 -25.66
N ARG A 92 9.71 -14.16 -26.23
CA ARG A 92 8.68 -15.19 -26.53
C ARG A 92 9.30 -16.58 -26.43
N GLY A 93 9.22 -17.20 -25.24
CA GLY A 93 9.01 -18.64 -25.01
C GLY A 93 9.83 -19.69 -25.77
N GLY A 94 10.96 -19.34 -26.39
CA GLY A 94 11.73 -20.23 -27.28
C GLY A 94 13.02 -20.76 -26.68
N ASP A 95 13.82 -19.93 -25.98
CA ASP A 95 15.15 -20.33 -25.51
C ASP A 95 15.39 -19.91 -24.05
N ARG A 96 14.59 -20.43 -23.11
CA ARG A 96 14.80 -20.20 -21.67
C ARG A 96 16.25 -20.46 -21.24
N LYS A 97 16.96 -21.39 -21.91
CA LYS A 97 18.37 -21.71 -21.65
C LYS A 97 19.33 -20.60 -22.08
N ALA A 98 19.14 -20.01 -23.26
CA ALA A 98 19.99 -18.91 -23.73
C ALA A 98 19.69 -17.62 -22.93
N ASP A 99 18.41 -17.36 -22.67
CA ASP A 99 17.97 -16.23 -21.85
C ASP A 99 18.51 -16.32 -20.41
N GLU A 100 18.48 -17.52 -19.81
CA GLU A 100 19.01 -17.75 -18.46
C GLU A 100 20.55 -17.62 -18.42
N GLN A 101 21.28 -18.11 -19.42
CA GLN A 101 22.74 -17.93 -19.52
C GLN A 101 23.12 -16.45 -19.64
N VAL A 102 22.39 -15.67 -20.43
CA VAL A 102 22.60 -14.22 -20.54
C VAL A 102 22.37 -13.52 -19.20
N LEU A 103 21.35 -13.95 -18.45
CA LEU A 103 21.09 -13.41 -17.12
C LEU A 103 22.19 -13.78 -16.10
N TRP A 104 22.72 -15.01 -16.16
CA TRP A 104 23.88 -15.40 -15.33
C TRP A 104 25.12 -14.58 -15.67
N GLU A 105 25.41 -14.38 -16.96
CA GLU A 105 26.53 -13.55 -17.41
C GLU A 105 26.35 -12.08 -17.00
N ASN A 106 25.12 -11.57 -17.06
CA ASN A 106 24.80 -10.23 -16.56
C ASN A 106 25.01 -10.11 -15.05
N LEU A 107 24.58 -11.09 -14.24
CA LEU A 107 24.85 -11.12 -12.80
C LEU A 107 26.35 -11.08 -12.49
N ARG A 108 27.16 -11.82 -13.25
CA ARG A 108 28.62 -11.84 -13.11
C ARG A 108 29.25 -10.48 -13.37
N ASN A 109 28.84 -9.83 -14.47
CA ASN A 109 29.42 -8.55 -14.89
C ASN A 109 28.88 -7.36 -14.09
N HIS A 110 27.64 -7.45 -13.59
CA HIS A 110 26.92 -6.37 -12.91
C HIS A 110 26.26 -6.84 -11.60
N PRO A 111 27.01 -7.37 -10.63
CA PRO A 111 26.44 -7.94 -9.41
C PRO A 111 25.69 -6.92 -8.54
N GLU A 112 25.99 -5.63 -8.69
CA GLU A 112 25.29 -4.53 -8.03
C GLU A 112 23.84 -4.34 -8.49
N GLU A 113 23.49 -4.73 -9.72
CA GLU A 113 22.13 -4.62 -10.25
C GLU A 113 21.21 -5.74 -9.74
N TRP A 114 21.76 -6.67 -8.97
CA TRP A 114 21.06 -7.83 -8.46
C TRP A 114 20.92 -7.80 -6.93
N TYR A 115 19.79 -8.29 -6.45
CA TYR A 115 19.62 -8.69 -5.07
C TYR A 115 20.05 -10.14 -4.92
N ASP A 116 21.04 -10.39 -4.05
CA ASP A 116 21.39 -11.71 -3.57
C ASP A 116 20.49 -12.09 -2.38
N ASN A 117 19.60 -13.04 -2.62
CA ASN A 117 18.58 -13.49 -1.67
C ASN A 117 18.93 -14.84 -1.03
N ARG A 118 20.06 -15.47 -1.41
CA ARG A 118 20.43 -16.84 -1.00
C ARG A 118 20.37 -17.04 0.51
N ALA A 119 20.88 -16.08 1.29
CA ALA A 119 20.90 -16.15 2.75
C ALA A 119 19.58 -15.76 3.45
N ARG A 120 18.61 -15.20 2.72
CA ARG A 120 17.35 -14.65 3.28
C ARG A 120 16.12 -15.45 2.86
N LYS A 121 16.31 -16.41 1.96
CA LYS A 121 15.25 -17.22 1.38
C LYS A 121 14.67 -18.16 2.42
N THR A 122 13.38 -18.00 2.72
CA THR A 122 12.61 -18.87 3.63
C THR A 122 11.86 -19.99 2.90
N ASN A 123 11.75 -19.91 1.58
CA ASN A 123 11.07 -20.87 0.72
C ASN A 123 12.03 -21.36 -0.37
N PRO A 124 12.31 -22.67 -0.48
CA PRO A 124 13.18 -23.25 -1.52
C PRO A 124 12.80 -22.86 -2.96
N ARG A 125 11.53 -22.57 -3.22
CA ARG A 125 11.05 -22.15 -4.56
C ARG A 125 11.26 -20.66 -4.88
N ALA A 126 11.59 -19.82 -3.90
CA ALA A 126 11.86 -18.42 -4.18
C ALA A 126 13.18 -18.28 -4.98
N PRO A 127 13.39 -17.22 -5.76
CA PRO A 127 14.63 -17.04 -6.51
C PRO A 127 15.81 -16.70 -5.60
N ASP A 128 16.99 -17.14 -5.99
CA ASP A 128 18.26 -16.89 -5.30
C ASP A 128 18.82 -15.51 -5.67
N PHE A 129 18.63 -15.08 -6.92
CA PHE A 129 18.92 -13.72 -7.35
C PHE A 129 17.71 -13.09 -8.05
N THR A 130 17.49 -11.81 -7.81
CA THR A 130 16.44 -11.02 -8.49
C THR A 130 16.99 -9.67 -8.91
N ARG A 131 16.64 -9.21 -10.11
CA ARG A 131 17.05 -7.88 -10.59
C ARG A 131 16.42 -6.77 -9.76
N ARG A 132 17.16 -5.67 -9.55
CA ARG A 132 16.75 -4.59 -8.63
C ARG A 132 15.67 -3.67 -9.19
N ASP A 133 15.71 -3.40 -10.49
CA ASP A 133 14.90 -2.39 -11.17
C ASP A 133 13.43 -2.81 -11.33
N ASP A 134 13.18 -3.96 -11.94
CA ASP A 134 11.84 -4.40 -12.33
C ASP A 134 11.42 -5.71 -11.65
N ARG A 135 12.36 -6.37 -10.94
CA ARG A 135 12.22 -7.72 -10.36
C ARG A 135 11.64 -8.74 -11.36
N SER A 136 11.79 -8.47 -12.66
CA SER A 136 11.20 -9.26 -13.74
C SER A 136 12.10 -10.44 -14.10
N ALA A 137 13.41 -10.31 -13.86
CA ALA A 137 14.39 -11.37 -13.99
C ALA A 137 14.74 -12.00 -12.64
N ALA A 138 14.81 -13.33 -12.64
CA ALA A 138 15.01 -14.16 -11.47
C ALA A 138 15.88 -15.37 -11.82
N LEU A 139 16.84 -15.70 -10.95
CA LEU A 139 17.76 -16.82 -11.11
C LEU A 139 17.71 -17.74 -9.90
N TRP A 140 17.89 -19.04 -10.14
CA TRP A 140 17.88 -20.10 -9.15
C TRP A 140 19.18 -20.90 -9.25
N CYS A 141 19.93 -20.99 -8.16
CA CYS A 141 21.21 -21.71 -8.15
C CYS A 141 21.05 -23.21 -8.40
N ASP A 142 19.88 -23.78 -8.09
CA ASP A 142 19.52 -25.17 -8.32
C ASP A 142 18.88 -25.40 -9.70
N SER A 143 18.88 -24.39 -10.58
CA SER A 143 18.39 -24.53 -11.94
C SER A 143 19.22 -25.56 -12.73
N TYR A 144 18.54 -26.36 -13.54
CA TYR A 144 19.17 -27.32 -14.44
C TYR A 144 20.08 -26.64 -15.49
N ASN A 145 19.86 -25.35 -15.79
CA ASN A 145 20.70 -24.60 -16.74
C ASN A 145 21.75 -23.71 -16.04
N ALA A 146 22.00 -23.92 -14.74
CA ALA A 146 23.06 -23.22 -14.04
C ALA A 146 24.41 -23.43 -14.77
N PRO A 147 25.18 -22.35 -15.06
CA PRO A 147 26.48 -22.48 -15.68
C PRO A 147 27.45 -23.28 -14.81
N GLU A 148 28.37 -24.02 -15.42
CA GLU A 148 29.37 -24.82 -14.68
C GLU A 148 30.25 -23.95 -13.77
N TRP A 149 30.49 -22.70 -14.17
CA TRP A 149 31.25 -21.70 -13.39
C TRP A 149 30.45 -21.04 -12.26
N LEU A 150 29.18 -21.38 -12.06
CA LEU A 150 28.34 -20.76 -11.03
C LEU A 150 28.94 -20.89 -9.61
N GLY A 151 29.61 -22.00 -9.32
CA GLY A 151 30.27 -22.21 -8.03
C GLY A 151 31.33 -21.16 -7.73
N GLU A 152 32.17 -20.85 -8.72
CA GLU A 152 33.22 -19.82 -8.61
C GLU A 152 32.61 -18.43 -8.44
N LEU A 153 31.56 -18.10 -9.20
CA LEU A 153 30.85 -16.83 -9.06
C LEU A 153 30.25 -16.69 -7.64
N ILE A 154 29.64 -17.75 -7.12
CA ILE A 154 29.04 -17.76 -5.78
C ILE A 154 30.10 -17.46 -4.71
N GLU A 155 31.25 -18.10 -4.80
CA GLU A 155 32.36 -17.88 -3.88
C GLU A 155 32.88 -16.43 -3.97
N GLU A 156 33.05 -15.90 -5.19
CA GLU A 156 33.44 -14.51 -5.42
C GLU A 156 32.46 -13.52 -4.77
N LEU A 157 31.15 -13.74 -4.95
CA LEU A 157 30.11 -12.90 -4.37
C LEU A 157 30.08 -12.97 -2.84
N ASP A 158 30.35 -14.14 -2.26
CA ASP A 158 30.42 -14.32 -0.81
C ASP A 158 31.66 -13.64 -0.22
N ILE A 159 32.81 -13.72 -0.89
CA ILE A 159 34.03 -12.99 -0.53
C ILE A 159 33.79 -11.48 -0.62
N ARG A 160 33.17 -11.00 -1.71
CA ARG A 160 32.82 -9.58 -1.89
C ARG A 160 31.91 -9.09 -0.77
N ARG A 161 30.91 -9.88 -0.41
CA ARG A 161 29.98 -9.58 0.71
C ARG A 161 30.70 -9.55 2.05
N ALA A 162 31.62 -10.48 2.30
CA ALA A 162 32.43 -10.51 3.52
C ALA A 162 33.35 -9.29 3.61
N ASN A 163 33.99 -8.89 2.50
CA ASN A 163 34.82 -7.70 2.43
C ASN A 163 34.03 -6.42 2.70
N PHE A 164 32.84 -6.25 2.11
CA PHE A 164 31.97 -5.12 2.44
C PHE A 164 31.52 -5.10 3.90
N ALA A 165 31.27 -6.27 4.49
CA ALA A 165 30.93 -6.36 5.91
C ALA A 165 32.13 -5.98 6.80
N ALA A 166 33.33 -6.46 6.48
CA ALA A 166 34.57 -6.13 7.18
C ALA A 166 34.92 -4.64 7.05
N GLN A 167 34.80 -4.06 5.86
CA GLN A 167 35.05 -2.63 5.62
C GLN A 167 34.07 -1.76 6.41
N ARG A 168 32.79 -2.14 6.49
CA ARG A 168 31.82 -1.46 7.36
C ARG A 168 32.17 -1.58 8.85
N GLN A 169 32.69 -2.73 9.29
CA GLN A 169 33.14 -2.89 10.69
C GLN A 169 34.37 -2.04 10.98
N GLN A 170 35.33 -1.94 10.05
CA GLN A 170 36.50 -1.08 10.18
C GLN A 170 36.11 0.41 10.20
N GLN A 171 35.17 0.84 9.34
CA GLN A 171 34.62 2.21 9.39
C GLN A 171 33.96 2.51 10.76
N GLN A 172 33.20 1.57 11.31
CA GLN A 172 32.61 1.71 12.65
C GLN A 172 33.66 1.74 13.78
N GLN A 173 34.82 1.11 13.58
CA GLN A 173 35.94 1.16 14.54
C GLN A 173 36.76 2.45 14.41
N SER A 174 36.94 3.00 13.20
CA SER A 174 37.58 4.31 12.98
C SER A 174 36.67 5.49 13.32
N GLU A 175 35.35 5.32 13.24
CA GLU A 175 34.33 6.28 13.67
C GLU A 175 33.94 6.12 15.15
N GLY A 176 34.68 5.30 15.93
CA GLY A 176 34.54 5.14 17.38
C GLY A 176 34.84 6.39 18.22
N VAL A 177 34.97 7.57 17.59
CA VAL A 177 35.02 8.90 18.23
C VAL A 177 33.92 9.84 17.69
N SER A 178 32.95 9.37 16.89
CA SER A 178 31.80 10.18 16.47
C SER A 178 30.50 9.68 17.09
N SER A 179 30.15 10.26 18.24
CA SER A 179 28.84 10.14 18.88
C SER A 179 27.72 10.86 18.10
N GLY A 180 28.01 11.51 16.97
CA GLY A 180 27.11 12.48 16.32
C GLY A 180 25.80 11.94 15.76
N ALA A 181 25.75 10.73 15.18
CA ALA A 181 24.52 10.24 14.53
C ALA A 181 23.49 9.69 15.53
N GLY A 182 23.97 8.99 16.57
CA GLY A 182 23.14 8.53 17.68
C GLY A 182 22.65 9.70 18.53
N ASP A 183 23.52 10.68 18.77
CA ASP A 183 23.17 11.90 19.51
C ASP A 183 22.24 12.80 18.71
N ALA A 184 22.40 12.93 17.38
CA ALA A 184 21.48 13.70 16.54
C ALA A 184 20.08 13.08 16.50
N ARG A 185 19.98 11.75 16.35
CA ARG A 185 18.69 11.06 16.37
C ARG A 185 18.03 11.14 17.75
N ARG A 186 18.83 11.05 18.82
CA ARG A 186 18.36 11.24 20.21
C ARG A 186 17.93 12.68 20.46
N ALA A 187 18.65 13.67 19.94
CA ALA A 187 18.31 15.09 20.03
C ALA A 187 17.03 15.42 19.24
N GLU A 188 16.83 14.81 18.07
CA GLU A 188 15.61 14.97 17.29
C GLU A 188 14.39 14.32 17.99
N GLU A 189 14.57 13.15 18.61
CA GLU A 189 13.54 12.51 19.42
C GLU A 189 13.22 13.35 20.68
N TRP A 190 14.24 13.91 21.33
CA TRP A 190 14.08 14.82 22.46
C TRP A 190 13.32 16.09 22.08
N ALA A 191 13.65 16.72 20.95
CA ALA A 191 12.97 17.92 20.47
C ALA A 191 11.47 17.68 20.22
N LYS A 192 11.08 16.46 19.80
CA LYS A 192 9.67 16.08 19.65
C LYS A 192 8.96 15.97 21.00
N TRP A 193 9.59 15.36 22.01
CA TRP A 193 9.05 15.32 23.37
C TRP A 193 8.93 16.71 24.00
N GLU A 194 9.91 17.58 23.76
CA GLU A 194 9.89 18.96 24.23
C GLU A 194 8.77 19.79 23.56
N SER A 195 8.54 19.55 22.26
CA SER A 195 7.41 20.14 21.53
C SER A 195 6.05 19.71 22.09
N LEU A 196 5.88 18.43 22.45
CA LEU A 196 4.67 17.94 23.14
C LEU A 196 4.48 18.61 24.50
N ARG A 197 5.55 18.74 25.28
CA ARG A 197 5.52 19.39 26.60
C ARG A 197 5.10 20.86 26.51
N ASN A 198 5.67 21.59 25.57
CA ASN A 198 5.41 23.02 25.42
C ASN A 198 4.08 23.32 24.73
N ASN A 199 3.66 22.47 23.78
CA ASN A 199 2.46 22.67 22.97
C ASN A 199 1.57 21.42 22.91
N PRO A 200 0.99 20.97 24.05
CA PRO A 200 0.27 19.70 24.11
C PRO A 200 -1.01 19.67 23.27
N ASN A 201 -1.60 20.83 22.98
CA ASN A 201 -2.78 20.92 22.12
C ASN A 201 -2.48 20.66 20.63
N ASP A 202 -1.23 20.70 20.20
CA ASP A 202 -0.81 20.43 18.82
C ASP A 202 -0.62 18.94 18.54
N TRP A 203 -0.85 18.11 19.56
CA TRP A 203 -0.71 16.67 19.52
C TRP A 203 -2.06 15.99 19.74
N PHE A 204 -2.26 14.87 19.05
CA PHE A 204 -3.26 13.87 19.39
C PHE A 204 -2.66 12.94 20.44
N ASP A 205 -3.26 12.90 21.62
CA ASP A 205 -2.98 11.89 22.64
C ASP A 205 -3.82 10.64 22.37
N ASN A 206 -3.15 9.58 21.92
CA ASN A 206 -3.76 8.31 21.55
C ASN A 206 -3.44 7.20 22.56
N ARG A 207 -2.86 7.52 23.72
CA ARG A 207 -2.44 6.52 24.73
C ARG A 207 -3.56 5.55 25.10
N ASN A 208 -4.79 6.06 25.16
CA ASN A 208 -6.00 5.31 25.53
C ASN A 208 -6.82 4.81 24.34
N THR A 209 -6.44 5.16 23.10
CA THR A 209 -7.19 4.82 21.88
C THR A 209 -6.40 3.96 20.91
N LYS A 210 -5.10 3.72 21.17
CA LYS A 210 -4.25 2.88 20.32
C LYS A 210 -4.68 1.41 20.40
N ALA A 211 -4.82 0.77 19.25
CA ALA A 211 -5.24 -0.62 19.12
C ALA A 211 -4.08 -1.62 19.35
N ASN A 212 -2.83 -1.18 19.18
CA ASN A 212 -1.63 -1.98 19.42
C ASN A 212 -0.39 -1.08 19.65
N GLU A 213 0.69 -1.67 20.15
CA GLU A 213 1.96 -0.98 20.47
C GLU A 213 2.69 -0.39 19.25
N ARG A 214 2.35 -0.83 18.02
CA ARG A 214 2.93 -0.25 16.80
C ARG A 214 2.30 1.10 16.45
N GLN A 215 1.12 1.39 16.99
CA GLN A 215 0.51 2.71 16.83
C GLN A 215 1.12 3.70 17.83
N PRO A 216 1.34 4.95 17.40
CA PRO A 216 1.98 5.95 18.24
C PRO A 216 1.10 6.41 19.39
N ASP A 217 1.72 6.66 20.54
CA ASP A 217 1.09 7.21 21.73
C ASP A 217 0.69 8.68 21.52
N PHE A 218 1.56 9.45 20.86
CA PHE A 218 1.27 10.82 20.47
C PHE A 218 1.54 11.03 18.98
N ARG A 219 0.68 11.79 18.31
CA ARG A 219 0.86 12.15 16.90
C ARG A 219 0.63 13.64 16.68
N ARG A 220 1.52 14.33 15.97
CA ARG A 220 1.33 15.76 15.64
C ARG A 220 0.10 15.94 14.76
N LYS A 221 -0.65 17.03 14.97
CA LYS A 221 -1.90 17.31 14.24
C LYS A 221 -1.68 17.76 12.81
N ASP A 222 -0.69 18.62 12.61
CA ASP A 222 -0.27 19.24 11.35
C ASP A 222 0.68 18.35 10.53
N ASP A 223 1.54 17.57 11.20
CA ASP A 223 2.42 16.60 10.55
C ASP A 223 2.20 15.19 11.07
N ARG A 224 1.42 14.40 10.32
CA ARG A 224 1.08 13.01 10.68
C ARG A 224 2.28 12.05 10.62
N MET A 225 3.44 12.48 10.10
CA MET A 225 4.68 11.69 10.09
C MET A 225 5.45 11.84 11.39
N VAL A 226 5.19 12.89 12.18
CA VAL A 226 5.82 13.11 13.49
C VAL A 226 4.98 12.42 14.57
N ALA A 227 5.62 11.46 15.24
CA ALA A 227 4.98 10.59 16.21
C ALA A 227 5.93 10.20 17.35
N LEU A 228 5.35 9.92 18.52
CA LEU A 228 6.06 9.52 19.73
C LEU A 228 5.46 8.22 20.28
N TRP A 229 6.32 7.36 20.82
CA TRP A 229 5.94 6.11 21.47
C TRP A 229 6.49 6.09 22.89
N LEU A 230 5.66 5.69 23.86
CA LEU A 230 6.09 5.45 25.24
C LEU A 230 6.94 4.19 25.36
N THR A 231 6.98 3.34 24.34
CA THR A 231 7.89 2.19 24.24
C THR A 231 9.26 2.56 23.67
N SER A 232 9.51 3.83 23.37
CA SER A 232 10.82 4.28 22.90
C SER A 232 11.91 3.96 23.92
N ARG A 233 13.08 3.52 23.44
CA ARG A 233 14.23 3.17 24.30
C ARG A 233 14.82 4.39 25.05
N ASN A 234 14.57 5.60 24.55
CA ASN A 234 15.13 6.85 25.09
C ASN A 234 14.02 7.82 25.52
N LEU A 235 13.28 7.51 26.58
CA LEU A 235 12.31 8.44 27.14
C LEU A 235 13.00 9.56 27.93
N PRO A 236 12.51 10.81 27.88
CA PRO A 236 12.98 11.87 28.74
C PRO A 236 12.79 11.52 30.22
N PRO A 237 13.70 11.93 31.13
CA PRO A 237 13.58 11.63 32.56
C PRO A 237 12.32 12.23 33.20
N TYR A 238 11.77 13.31 32.64
CA TYR A 238 10.55 13.97 33.09
C TYR A 238 9.26 13.34 32.53
N ILE A 239 9.34 12.22 31.80
CA ILE A 239 8.19 11.70 31.05
C ILE A 239 6.98 11.41 31.96
N ASN A 240 7.20 10.85 33.15
CA ASN A 240 6.11 10.51 34.06
C ASN A 240 5.37 11.76 34.58
N ASP A 241 6.11 12.83 34.87
CA ASP A 241 5.54 14.11 35.29
C ASP A 241 4.73 14.76 34.17
N LEU A 242 5.26 14.70 32.93
CA LEU A 242 4.55 15.19 31.74
C LEU A 242 3.25 14.41 31.51
N LEU A 243 3.26 13.08 31.64
CA LEU A 243 2.05 12.27 31.49
C LEU A 243 1.01 12.62 32.56
N ALA A 244 1.44 12.79 33.81
CA ALA A 244 0.55 13.23 34.90
C ALA A 244 -0.07 14.62 34.62
N GLU A 245 0.71 15.57 34.09
CA GLU A 245 0.20 16.89 33.69
C GLU A 245 -0.82 16.80 32.54
N LEU A 246 -0.55 15.95 31.54
CA LEU A 246 -1.46 15.72 30.42
C LEU A 246 -2.76 15.03 30.86
N ASP A 247 -2.69 14.08 31.78
CA ASP A 247 -3.85 13.38 32.33
C ASP A 247 -4.70 14.32 33.21
N ALA A 248 -4.06 15.20 33.99
CA ALA A 248 -4.75 16.26 34.74
C ALA A 248 -5.48 17.24 33.79
N ARG A 249 -4.87 17.62 32.66
CA ARG A 249 -5.51 18.42 31.61
C ARG A 249 -6.63 17.69 30.87
N GLY A 250 -6.46 16.39 30.63
CA GLY A 250 -7.43 15.54 29.94
C GLY A 250 -8.67 15.23 30.78
N GLY A 251 -8.53 15.22 32.12
CA GLY A 251 -9.63 15.10 33.07
C GLY A 251 -10.62 16.27 33.02
N ASP A 252 -10.13 17.48 32.72
CA ASP A 252 -10.93 18.71 32.76
C ASP A 252 -11.85 18.90 31.54
N ARG A 253 -11.64 18.15 30.44
CA ARG A 253 -12.56 18.15 29.27
C ARG A 253 -13.71 17.15 29.38
N ARG A 254 -13.78 16.36 30.44
CA ARG A 254 -14.83 15.33 30.60
C ARG A 254 -15.87 15.61 31.68
N TYR A 255 -15.77 16.73 32.41
CA TYR A 255 -16.76 17.08 33.44
C TYR A 255 -16.98 18.61 33.54
N SER A 256 -17.78 19.16 32.64
CA SER A 256 -18.56 20.38 32.91
C SER A 256 -20.04 20.07 32.70
N GLY A 257 -20.59 19.26 33.59
CA GLY A 257 -22.00 18.91 33.63
C GLY A 257 -22.30 18.12 34.90
N ALA A 258 -23.04 18.75 35.81
CA ALA A 258 -23.68 18.19 37.00
C ALA A 258 -22.79 17.88 38.23
N GLN A 259 -22.98 18.75 39.22
CA GLN A 259 -23.05 18.52 40.67
C GLN A 259 -22.92 17.08 41.17
N GLY A 260 -22.06 16.88 42.17
CA GLY A 260 -22.03 15.69 43.01
C GLY A 260 -20.72 15.57 43.78
N GLU A 261 -20.74 15.96 45.05
CA GLU A 261 -19.71 15.65 46.04
C GLU A 261 -19.36 14.16 46.05
N GLN A 262 -18.06 13.84 46.18
CA GLN A 262 -17.50 12.91 47.17
C GLN A 262 -16.00 12.75 46.90
N GLY A 263 -15.19 13.28 47.82
CA GLY A 263 -13.74 13.14 47.78
C GLY A 263 -13.28 11.75 48.24
N TYR A 264 -12.06 11.39 47.85
CA TYR A 264 -11.22 10.38 48.50
C TYR A 264 -9.74 10.78 48.38
N PRO A 265 -8.87 10.32 49.29
CA PRO A 265 -7.94 11.19 49.97
C PRO A 265 -6.50 11.06 49.49
N GLN A 266 -5.74 12.10 49.81
CA GLN A 266 -4.29 12.16 49.76
C GLN A 266 -3.71 11.15 50.77
N GLN A 267 -2.97 10.16 50.30
CA GLN A 267 -2.06 9.38 51.14
C GLN A 267 -0.61 9.73 50.75
N SER A 268 0.04 10.37 51.71
CA SER A 268 1.48 10.50 51.83
C SER A 268 2.11 9.20 52.36
N GLU A 269 3.45 9.19 52.33
CA GLU A 269 4.38 8.26 53.00
C GLU A 269 4.71 6.97 52.24
N GLN A 270 5.91 6.41 52.28
CA GLN A 270 7.25 6.80 52.71
C GLN A 270 8.18 5.71 52.13
N GLN A 271 9.48 6.02 52.05
CA GLN A 271 10.60 5.07 52.11
C GLN A 271 10.82 4.11 50.93
N TYR A 272 11.71 4.52 50.01
CA TYR A 272 12.44 3.61 49.14
C TYR A 272 13.29 2.64 50.00
N GLN A 273 12.95 1.35 49.97
CA GLN A 273 13.87 0.27 50.31
C GLN A 273 14.14 -0.54 49.04
N GLU A 274 15.41 -0.61 48.66
CA GLU A 274 15.91 -1.43 47.56
C GLU A 274 15.58 -2.92 47.82
N GLN A 275 14.85 -3.54 46.90
CA GLN A 275 14.65 -4.98 46.83
C GLN A 275 15.33 -5.49 45.53
N PRO A 276 16.11 -6.57 45.58
CA PRO A 276 16.84 -7.05 44.41
C PRO A 276 15.89 -7.71 43.41
N TYR A 277 16.15 -7.47 42.13
CA TYR A 277 15.39 -7.99 40.98
C TYR A 277 15.23 -9.52 41.03
N PRO A 278 13.99 -10.06 40.94
CA PRO A 278 13.82 -11.45 40.58
C PRO A 278 13.93 -11.60 39.06
N GLN A 279 14.81 -12.49 38.61
CA GLN A 279 14.86 -12.99 37.24
C GLN A 279 13.57 -13.73 36.90
N GLN A 280 12.59 -13.01 36.35
CA GLN A 280 11.37 -13.61 35.81
C GLN A 280 11.63 -14.02 34.36
N ARG A 281 11.71 -15.34 34.12
CA ARG A 281 11.48 -15.92 32.80
C ARG A 281 10.08 -15.48 32.35
N GLU A 282 9.99 -14.69 31.29
CA GLU A 282 8.72 -14.33 30.65
C GLU A 282 8.06 -15.58 30.05
N GLU A 283 7.17 -16.19 30.82
CA GLU A 283 6.04 -16.90 30.25
C GLU A 283 5.15 -15.86 29.55
N ARG A 284 5.23 -15.80 28.21
CA ARG A 284 4.28 -15.06 27.38
C ARG A 284 2.88 -15.62 27.62
N GLN A 285 2.18 -15.07 28.62
CA GLN A 285 0.75 -15.23 28.75
C GLN A 285 0.11 -14.57 27.52
N ARG A 286 -0.50 -15.40 26.67
CA ARG A 286 -1.32 -14.92 25.55
C ARG A 286 -2.44 -14.09 26.17
N GLN A 287 -2.53 -12.81 25.79
CA GLN A 287 -3.68 -11.99 26.17
C GLN A 287 -4.98 -12.72 25.78
N PRO A 288 -6.02 -12.70 26.62
CA PRO A 288 -7.29 -13.30 26.29
C PRO A 288 -7.84 -12.66 25.01
N ARG A 289 -8.35 -13.49 24.09
CA ARG A 289 -9.04 -13.03 22.90
C ARG A 289 -10.27 -12.24 23.37
N ALA A 290 -10.41 -10.98 22.94
CA ALA A 290 -11.57 -10.14 23.26
C ALA A 290 -12.88 -10.92 23.08
N SER A 291 -13.81 -10.75 24.01
CA SER A 291 -15.08 -11.47 23.97
C SER A 291 -15.90 -11.05 22.74
N ASN A 292 -16.84 -11.89 22.33
CA ASN A 292 -17.73 -11.56 21.20
C ASN A 292 -18.54 -10.28 21.50
N GLU A 293 -18.86 -10.02 22.77
CA GLU A 293 -19.60 -8.83 23.23
C GLU A 293 -18.77 -7.55 23.10
N GLU A 294 -17.49 -7.59 23.50
CA GLU A 294 -16.58 -6.45 23.34
C GLU A 294 -16.35 -6.11 21.86
N ARG A 295 -16.34 -7.15 21.01
CA ARG A 295 -16.22 -6.97 19.56
C ARG A 295 -17.50 -6.39 18.95
N ALA A 296 -18.67 -6.86 19.39
CA ALA A 296 -19.97 -6.29 19.00
C ALA A 296 -20.08 -4.82 19.42
N ALA A 297 -19.67 -4.46 20.63
CA ALA A 297 -19.69 -3.07 21.10
C ALA A 297 -18.79 -2.14 20.26
N ARG A 298 -17.66 -2.65 19.75
CA ARG A 298 -16.75 -1.89 18.87
C ARG A 298 -17.25 -1.78 17.44
N GLU A 299 -17.88 -2.83 16.91
CA GLU A 299 -18.36 -2.87 15.52
C GLU A 299 -19.73 -2.19 15.36
N LEU A 300 -20.57 -2.14 16.40
CA LEU A 300 -21.90 -1.52 16.36
C LEU A 300 -21.93 -0.08 15.82
N PRO A 301 -21.13 0.88 16.35
CA PRO A 301 -21.14 2.26 15.82
C PRO A 301 -20.63 2.35 14.37
N LEU A 302 -19.81 1.38 13.94
CA LEU A 302 -19.34 1.31 12.55
C LEU A 302 -20.46 0.83 11.62
N TRP A 303 -21.25 -0.15 12.06
CA TRP A 303 -22.45 -0.60 11.34
C TRP A 303 -23.50 0.51 11.24
N GLU A 304 -23.70 1.28 12.30
CA GLU A 304 -24.59 2.46 12.29
C GLU A 304 -24.08 3.52 11.30
N SER A 305 -22.78 3.80 11.31
CA SER A 305 -22.16 4.71 10.34
C SER A 305 -22.31 4.22 8.89
N LEU A 306 -22.18 2.91 8.63
CA LEU A 306 -22.39 2.32 7.30
C LEU A 306 -23.84 2.48 6.84
N ARG A 307 -24.81 2.30 7.73
CA ARG A 307 -26.24 2.49 7.43
C ARG A 307 -26.53 3.95 7.11
N ASP A 308 -26.05 4.86 7.93
CA ASP A 308 -26.43 6.27 7.88
C ASP A 308 -25.65 7.04 6.81
N ASN A 309 -24.40 6.65 6.52
CA ASN A 309 -23.49 7.33 5.59
C ASN A 309 -22.75 6.34 4.66
N PRO A 310 -23.48 5.53 3.87
CA PRO A 310 -22.89 4.44 3.07
C PRO A 310 -21.92 4.91 1.98
N GLU A 311 -22.03 6.16 1.51
CA GLU A 311 -21.09 6.76 0.55
C GLU A 311 -19.69 7.01 1.13
N GLN A 312 -19.54 7.03 2.46
CA GLN A 312 -18.23 7.12 3.13
C GLN A 312 -17.52 5.77 3.22
N TRP A 313 -18.16 4.71 2.73
CA TRP A 313 -17.63 3.36 2.72
C TRP A 313 -17.37 2.85 1.29
N PHE A 314 -16.29 2.10 1.12
CA PHE A 314 -16.09 1.22 -0.01
C PHE A 314 -16.77 -0.11 0.28
N ASP A 315 -17.75 -0.49 -0.54
CA ASP A 315 -18.32 -1.84 -0.55
C ASP A 315 -17.50 -2.72 -1.48
N ASN A 316 -16.79 -3.69 -0.88
CA ASN A 316 -15.91 -4.62 -1.57
C ASN A 316 -16.48 -6.04 -1.62
N ARG A 317 -17.74 -6.26 -1.24
CA ARG A 317 -18.35 -7.59 -1.14
C ARG A 317 -18.26 -8.37 -2.45
N ARG A 318 -18.32 -7.69 -3.59
CA ARG A 318 -18.26 -8.26 -4.95
C ARG A 318 -16.86 -8.25 -5.59
N THR A 319 -15.91 -7.51 -5.02
CA THR A 319 -14.57 -7.30 -5.59
C THR A 319 -13.45 -7.91 -4.75
N LYS A 320 -13.77 -8.45 -3.57
CA LYS A 320 -12.79 -9.07 -2.68
C LYS A 320 -12.20 -10.35 -3.30
N ILE A 321 -10.88 -10.40 -3.41
CA ILE A 321 -10.12 -11.54 -3.97
C ILE A 321 -9.97 -12.67 -2.94
N ASN A 322 -10.05 -12.36 -1.63
CA ASN A 322 -9.88 -13.31 -0.54
C ASN A 322 -11.06 -13.20 0.45
N PRO A 323 -11.66 -14.32 0.90
CA PRO A 323 -12.70 -14.33 1.93
C PRO A 323 -12.33 -13.64 3.25
N ARG A 324 -11.03 -13.55 3.58
CA ARG A 324 -10.52 -12.84 4.77
C ARG A 324 -10.41 -11.33 4.59
N ALA A 325 -10.49 -10.81 3.38
CA ALA A 325 -10.51 -9.37 3.14
C ALA A 325 -11.83 -8.79 3.66
N PRO A 326 -11.83 -7.54 4.16
CA PRO A 326 -13.03 -6.92 4.68
C PRO A 326 -14.04 -6.60 3.59
N ASP A 327 -15.31 -6.71 3.94
CA ASP A 327 -16.45 -6.42 3.07
C ASP A 327 -16.64 -4.92 2.90
N PHE A 328 -16.44 -4.15 3.97
CA PHE A 328 -16.51 -2.69 3.93
C PHE A 328 -15.23 -2.06 4.46
N LYS A 329 -14.79 -0.97 3.84
CA LYS A 329 -13.70 -0.13 4.33
C LYS A 329 -14.10 1.33 4.32
N ARG A 330 -13.80 2.07 5.38
CA ARG A 330 -14.03 3.52 5.41
C ARG A 330 -13.09 4.21 4.41
N LYS A 331 -13.58 5.22 3.70
CA LYS A 331 -12.83 5.94 2.67
C LYS A 331 -11.77 6.87 3.26
N ASP A 332 -12.10 7.52 4.36
CA ASP A 332 -11.28 8.47 5.13
C ASP A 332 -10.28 7.79 6.08
N ASP A 333 -10.61 6.59 6.57
CA ASP A 333 -9.73 5.77 7.40
C ASP A 333 -9.67 4.31 6.91
N ARG A 334 -8.58 3.98 6.21
CA ARG A 334 -8.36 2.64 5.64
C ARG A 334 -8.15 1.55 6.70
N ASN A 335 -8.00 1.91 7.98
CA ASN A 335 -7.87 0.96 9.08
C ASN A 335 -9.22 0.57 9.69
N VAL A 336 -10.30 1.28 9.36
CA VAL A 336 -11.66 0.96 9.82
C VAL A 336 -12.34 0.09 8.77
N ALA A 337 -12.68 -1.12 9.18
CA ALA A 337 -13.20 -2.15 8.29
C ALA A 337 -14.27 -3.01 8.96
N LEU A 338 -15.24 -3.48 8.16
CA LEU A 338 -16.30 -4.39 8.60
C LEU A 338 -16.31 -5.65 7.74
N TRP A 339 -16.69 -6.77 8.37
CA TRP A 339 -16.95 -8.03 7.71
C TRP A 339 -18.43 -8.37 7.88
N ALA A 340 -19.13 -8.58 6.78
CA ALA A 340 -20.54 -8.98 6.79
C ALA A 340 -20.75 -10.35 7.44
N THR A 341 -19.72 -11.20 7.44
CA THR A 341 -19.72 -12.50 8.11
C THR A 341 -19.20 -12.44 9.56
N SER A 342 -19.03 -11.25 10.14
CA SER A 342 -18.62 -11.12 11.54
C SER A 342 -19.72 -11.62 12.47
N TYR A 343 -19.38 -12.43 13.47
CA TYR A 343 -20.31 -12.80 14.55
C TYR A 343 -20.76 -11.59 15.39
N ALA A 344 -20.06 -10.46 15.26
CA ALA A 344 -20.36 -9.20 15.91
C ALA A 344 -21.24 -8.27 15.04
N ALA A 345 -21.71 -8.74 13.88
CA ALA A 345 -22.67 -7.99 13.06
C ALA A 345 -24.02 -7.91 13.78
N PRO A 346 -24.64 -6.72 13.89
CA PRO A 346 -25.97 -6.57 14.47
C PRO A 346 -27.03 -7.36 13.70
N ASP A 347 -28.09 -7.81 14.37
CA ASP A 347 -29.16 -8.62 13.76
C ASP A 347 -29.85 -7.92 12.57
N TRP A 348 -29.83 -6.58 12.53
CA TRP A 348 -30.36 -5.76 11.44
C TRP A 348 -29.38 -5.55 10.28
N ALA A 349 -28.11 -5.96 10.41
CA ALA A 349 -27.11 -5.80 9.36
C ALA A 349 -27.57 -6.33 7.98
N PRO A 350 -28.25 -7.49 7.87
CA PRO A 350 -28.74 -7.99 6.58
C PRO A 350 -29.67 -7.00 5.84
N GLN A 351 -30.49 -6.22 6.55
CA GLN A 351 -31.37 -5.22 5.94
C GLN A 351 -30.58 -4.07 5.31
N VAL A 352 -29.47 -3.68 5.96
CA VAL A 352 -28.56 -2.65 5.43
C VAL A 352 -27.82 -3.15 4.20
N LEU A 353 -27.43 -4.43 4.19
CA LEU A 353 -26.81 -5.07 3.03
C LEU A 353 -27.76 -5.09 1.82
N GLU A 354 -29.03 -5.43 2.02
CA GLU A 354 -30.06 -5.41 1.00
C GLU A 354 -30.27 -4.00 0.42
N MET A 355 -30.42 -2.99 1.28
CA MET A 355 -30.51 -1.58 0.86
C MET A 355 -29.30 -1.13 0.02
N LEU A 356 -28.09 -1.59 0.36
CA LEU A 356 -26.88 -1.29 -0.40
C LEU A 356 -26.85 -1.97 -1.75
N ASP A 357 -27.30 -3.22 -1.83
CA ASP A 357 -27.39 -3.98 -3.08
C ASP A 357 -28.42 -3.36 -4.04
N GLU A 358 -29.57 -2.90 -3.54
CA GLU A 358 -30.56 -2.15 -4.33
C GLU A 358 -29.98 -0.83 -4.86
N ARG A 359 -29.28 -0.08 -4.02
CA ARG A 359 -28.63 1.18 -4.43
C ARG A 359 -27.58 0.95 -5.51
N GLN A 360 -26.81 -0.13 -5.42
CA GLN A 360 -25.84 -0.51 -6.44
C GLN A 360 -26.54 -0.90 -7.75
N ALA A 361 -27.64 -1.67 -7.68
CA ALA A 361 -28.43 -2.03 -8.85
C ALA A 361 -29.05 -0.79 -9.55
N GLN A 362 -29.54 0.19 -8.78
CA GLN A 362 -30.05 1.46 -9.32
C GLN A 362 -28.94 2.28 -9.99
N ARG A 363 -27.75 2.34 -9.38
CA ARG A 363 -26.58 3.02 -9.98
C ARG A 363 -26.14 2.35 -11.28
N ALA A 364 -26.04 1.02 -11.27
CA ALA A 364 -25.73 0.21 -12.44
C ALA A 364 -26.74 0.42 -13.58
N ALA A 365 -28.03 0.48 -13.26
CA ALA A 365 -29.09 0.78 -14.22
C ALA A 365 -28.99 2.22 -14.78
N ALA A 366 -28.61 3.20 -13.96
CA ALA A 366 -28.44 4.59 -14.38
C ALA A 366 -27.18 4.84 -15.24
N THR A 367 -26.09 4.09 -15.01
CA THR A 367 -24.84 4.19 -15.81
C THR A 367 -24.77 3.19 -16.97
N GLY A 368 -25.79 2.36 -17.17
CA GLY A 368 -25.81 1.32 -18.21
C GLY A 368 -24.77 0.22 -18.02
N GLN A 369 -24.18 0.10 -16.83
CA GLN A 369 -23.23 -0.96 -16.48
C GLN A 369 -23.98 -2.05 -15.72
N GLN A 370 -24.45 -3.08 -16.41
CA GLN A 370 -24.81 -4.34 -15.75
C GLN A 370 -23.52 -5.09 -15.37
N TYR A 371 -23.41 -5.48 -14.11
CA TYR A 371 -22.32 -6.30 -13.56
C TYR A 371 -22.51 -7.78 -13.89
#